data_AF-A0A4Q5SEY2-F1
#
_entry.id   AF-A0A4Q5SEY2-F1
#
_cell.length_a   1.000
_cell.length_b   1.000
_cell.length_c   1.000
_cell.angle_alpha   90.00
_cell.angle_beta   90.00
_cell.angle_gamma   90.00
#
_symmetry.space_group_name_H-M   'P 1'
#
loop_
_entity.id
_entity.type
_entity.pdbx_description
1 polymer ?
#
loop_
_entity_poly.entity_id
_entity_poly.type
_entity_poly.pdbx_seq_one_letter_code
_entity_poly.pdbx_strand_id
1 'polypeptide(L)'
;LYIEKRLPKINLFLDQGFHITLGTDSLASASKLCMLNEMLLLQQKFPAISTATLIEWATINGADFLGIHDSKGSLEPGKTPGLNLISGLDDLKLTADTVVKRLI
;
A
#
# COMPACT_ATOMS: atom_id res chain seq x y z
N LEU A 1 -13.05 -7.18 3.78
CA LEU A 1 -12.95 -8.54 3.21
C LEU A 1 -14.27 -8.88 2.53
N TYR A 2 -14.24 -9.20 1.23
CA TYR A 2 -15.45 -9.30 0.41
C TYR A 2 -15.81 -10.73 0.03
N ILE A 3 -15.03 -11.38 -0.86
CA ILE A 3 -15.37 -12.68 -1.48
C ILE A 3 -15.33 -13.83 -0.47
N GLU A 4 -14.13 -14.24 -0.02
CA GLU A 4 -13.96 -15.40 0.87
C GLU A 4 -13.93 -15.03 2.36
N LYS A 5 -14.10 -13.74 2.67
CA LYS A 5 -13.94 -13.19 4.03
C LYS A 5 -12.60 -13.57 4.70
N ARG A 6 -11.56 -13.81 3.90
CA ARG A 6 -10.24 -14.26 4.34
C ARG A 6 -9.14 -13.47 3.61
N LEU A 7 -7.99 -13.30 4.28
CA LEU A 7 -6.77 -12.77 3.67
C LEU A 7 -5.82 -13.92 3.30
N PRO A 8 -4.93 -13.72 2.32
CA PRO A 8 -3.82 -14.62 2.07
C PRO A 8 -2.99 -14.84 3.35
N LYS A 9 -2.25 -15.96 3.41
CA LYS A 9 -1.35 -16.25 4.53
C LYS A 9 -0.07 -15.41 4.42
N ILE A 10 -0.21 -14.08 4.54
CA ILE A 10 0.85 -13.10 4.23
C ILE A 10 2.14 -13.34 5.01
N ASN A 11 2.03 -13.81 6.25
CA ASN A 11 3.18 -14.15 7.09
C ASN A 11 4.15 -15.16 6.45
N LEU A 12 3.68 -16.00 5.51
CA LEU A 12 4.56 -16.93 4.78
C LEU A 12 5.48 -16.24 3.77
N PHE A 13 5.23 -14.97 3.45
CA PHE A 13 5.95 -14.21 2.41
C PHE A 13 6.86 -13.11 2.98
N LEU A 14 6.61 -12.63 4.21
CA LEU A 14 7.27 -11.44 4.77
C LEU A 14 8.80 -11.53 4.81
N ASP A 15 9.35 -12.71 5.10
CA ASP A 15 10.79 -12.93 5.25
C ASP A 15 11.43 -13.64 4.05
N GLN A 16 10.71 -13.76 2.94
CA GLN A 16 11.15 -14.51 1.76
C GLN A 16 11.76 -13.61 0.67
N GLY A 17 11.85 -12.30 0.89
CA GLY A 17 12.42 -11.35 -0.08
C GLY A 17 11.57 -11.19 -1.34
N PHE A 18 10.27 -11.49 -1.28
CA PHE A 18 9.38 -11.31 -2.43
C PHE A 18 9.07 -9.83 -2.67
N HIS A 19 9.10 -9.42 -3.95
CA HIS A 19 8.56 -8.13 -4.39
C HIS A 19 7.03 -8.16 -4.37
N ILE A 20 6.43 -7.84 -3.23
CA ILE A 20 4.99 -7.80 -3.05
C ILE A 20 4.45 -6.45 -3.54
N THR A 21 3.34 -6.51 -4.27
CA THR A 21 2.58 -5.34 -4.73
C THR A 21 1.17 -5.36 -4.14
N LEU A 22 0.57 -4.18 -4.01
CA LEU A 22 -0.81 -4.03 -3.55
C LEU A 22 -1.74 -3.65 -4.71
N GLY A 23 -2.97 -4.15 -4.65
CA GLY A 23 -4.03 -3.80 -5.58
C GLY A 23 -5.38 -3.88 -4.88
N THR A 24 -6.29 -2.97 -5.23
CA THR A 24 -7.64 -2.92 -4.64
C THR A 24 -8.58 -3.98 -5.19
N ASP A 25 -8.22 -4.60 -6.32
CA ASP A 25 -9.18 -5.28 -7.20
C ASP A 25 -10.30 -4.31 -7.66
N SER A 26 -11.32 -4.83 -8.34
CA SER A 26 -12.44 -4.05 -8.87
C SER A 26 -13.53 -3.76 -7.81
N LEU A 27 -14.46 -2.84 -8.12
CA LEU A 27 -15.63 -2.57 -7.27
C LEU A 27 -16.60 -3.76 -7.15
N ALA A 28 -16.44 -4.81 -7.96
CA ALA A 28 -17.18 -6.07 -7.78
C ALA A 28 -16.72 -6.85 -6.55
N SER A 29 -15.51 -6.58 -6.05
CA SER A 29 -14.85 -7.32 -4.98
C SER A 29 -14.21 -6.42 -3.90
N ALA A 30 -14.34 -5.10 -4.03
CA ALA A 30 -13.89 -4.12 -3.05
C ALA A 30 -14.96 -3.04 -2.82
N SER A 31 -15.03 -2.53 -1.58
CA SER A 31 -15.99 -1.47 -1.23
C SER A 31 -15.55 -0.08 -1.69
N LYS A 32 -14.24 0.12 -1.91
CA LYS A 32 -13.63 1.40 -2.31
C LYS A 32 -12.36 1.11 -3.11
N LEU A 33 -12.06 1.96 -4.10
CA LEU A 33 -10.78 1.95 -4.81
C LEU A 33 -9.78 2.88 -4.10
N CYS A 34 -9.23 2.42 -2.97
CA CYS A 34 -8.34 3.23 -2.13
C CYS A 34 -7.19 2.40 -1.55
N MET A 35 -5.97 2.72 -1.97
CA MET A 35 -4.76 2.03 -1.48
C MET A 35 -4.56 2.17 0.02
N LEU A 36 -4.88 3.32 0.62
CA LEU A 36 -4.78 3.51 2.07
C LEU A 36 -5.69 2.53 2.84
N ASN A 37 -6.87 2.20 2.31
CA ASN A 37 -7.75 1.24 2.96
C ASN A 37 -7.17 -0.17 2.94
N GLU A 38 -6.51 -0.56 1.85
CA GLU A 38 -5.83 -1.86 1.76
C GLU A 38 -4.65 -1.92 2.75
N MET A 39 -3.84 -0.85 2.84
CA MET A 39 -2.75 -0.77 3.81
C MET A 39 -3.26 -0.83 5.26
N LEU A 40 -4.34 -0.11 5.58
CA LEU A 40 -4.98 -0.14 6.90
C LEU A 40 -5.46 -1.55 7.26
N LEU A 41 -6.15 -2.22 6.34
CA LEU A 41 -6.64 -3.57 6.53
C LEU A 41 -5.48 -4.55 6.78
N LEU A 42 -4.41 -4.43 6.01
CA LEU A 42 -3.21 -5.26 6.16
C LEU A 42 -2.53 -5.04 7.49
N GLN A 43 -2.24 -3.79 7.87
CA GLN A 43 -1.58 -3.50 9.15
C GLN A 43 -2.43 -3.90 10.35
N GLN A 44 -3.76 -3.73 10.26
CA GLN A 44 -4.68 -4.18 11.32
C GLN A 44 -4.65 -5.70 11.52
N LYS A 45 -4.54 -6.47 10.42
CA LYS A 45 -4.54 -7.94 10.47
C LYS A 45 -3.15 -8.53 10.70
N PHE A 46 -2.10 -7.81 10.30
CA PHE A 46 -0.71 -8.20 10.40
C PHE A 46 0.12 -7.02 10.96
N PRO A 47 0.05 -6.74 12.27
CA PRO A 47 0.69 -5.57 12.87
C PRO A 47 2.22 -5.54 12.79
N ALA A 48 2.84 -6.67 12.45
CA ALA A 48 4.28 -6.76 12.21
C ALA A 48 4.70 -6.07 10.90
N ILE A 49 3.77 -5.86 9.96
CA ILE A 49 4.07 -5.16 8.70
C ILE A 49 4.14 -3.67 8.98
N SER A 50 5.33 -3.11 8.83
CA SER A 50 5.57 -1.68 9.05
C SER A 50 4.86 -0.83 7.98
N THR A 51 4.56 0.42 8.33
CA THR A 51 4.02 1.39 7.37
C THR A 51 4.99 1.63 6.21
N ALA A 52 6.30 1.60 6.47
CA ALA A 52 7.32 1.73 5.43
C ALA A 52 7.23 0.59 4.41
N THR A 53 7.11 -0.66 4.86
CA THR A 53 6.89 -1.83 4.00
C THR A 53 5.61 -1.71 3.17
N LEU A 54 4.52 -1.24 3.78
CA LEU A 54 3.26 -1.02 3.06
C LEU A 54 3.37 0.07 1.99
N ILE A 55 4.09 1.16 2.28
CA ILE A 55 4.36 2.22 1.29
C ILE A 55 5.18 1.65 0.13
N GLU A 56 6.23 0.88 0.41
CA GLU A 56 7.06 0.22 -0.62
C GLU A 56 6.20 -0.65 -1.55
N TRP A 57 5.34 -1.50 -0.98
CA TRP A 57 4.42 -2.36 -1.74
C TRP A 57 3.38 -1.57 -2.55
N ALA A 58 2.97 -0.40 -2.06
CA ALA A 58 1.98 0.47 -2.69
C ALA A 58 2.58 1.46 -3.71
N THR A 59 3.90 1.68 -3.72
CA THR A 59 4.55 2.66 -4.59
C THR A 59 5.58 2.01 -5.52
N ILE A 60 6.80 1.79 -5.06
CA ILE A 60 7.93 1.43 -5.93
C ILE A 60 7.77 0.02 -6.48
N ASN A 61 7.36 -0.96 -5.66
CA ASN A 61 7.15 -2.33 -6.14
C ASN A 61 6.05 -2.38 -7.21
N GLY A 62 4.98 -1.60 -7.05
CA GLY A 62 3.93 -1.48 -8.05
C GLY A 62 4.43 -0.83 -9.35
N ALA A 63 5.25 0.22 -9.23
CA ALA A 63 5.84 0.88 -10.39
C ALA A 63 6.81 -0.03 -11.14
N ASP A 64 7.61 -0.83 -10.44
CA ASP A 64 8.52 -1.82 -11.00
C ASP A 64 7.74 -2.91 -11.74
N PHE A 65 6.72 -3.49 -11.07
CA PHE A 65 5.86 -4.52 -11.65
C PHE A 65 5.16 -4.05 -12.93
N LEU A 66 4.73 -2.79 -12.97
CA LEU A 66 4.07 -2.19 -14.13
C LEU A 66 5.05 -1.65 -15.19
N GLY A 67 6.36 -1.69 -14.95
CA GLY A 67 7.37 -1.16 -15.88
C GLY A 67 7.37 0.36 -16.03
N ILE A 68 6.95 1.10 -14.99
CA ILE A 68 6.85 2.58 -15.00
C ILE A 68 7.76 3.27 -13.97
N HIS A 69 8.67 2.51 -13.35
CA HIS A 69 9.57 2.96 -12.28
C HIS A 69 10.55 4.07 -12.70
N ASP A 70 10.84 4.19 -13.99
CA ASP A 70 11.64 5.29 -14.55
C ASP A 70 10.99 6.67 -14.33
N SER A 71 9.66 6.72 -14.12
CA SER A 71 8.93 7.98 -13.93
C SER A 71 8.09 8.05 -12.64
N LYS A 72 7.76 6.91 -12.01
CA LYS A 72 6.86 6.81 -10.85
C LYS A 72 7.49 5.96 -9.72
N GLY A 73 6.79 5.84 -8.60
CA GLY A 73 7.10 4.91 -7.51
C GLY A 73 8.05 5.45 -6.42
N SER A 74 8.87 6.44 -6.75
CA SER A 74 9.89 7.01 -5.85
C SER A 74 10.07 8.52 -6.04
N LEU A 75 10.64 9.17 -5.02
CA LEU A 75 10.99 10.60 -5.03
C LEU A 75 12.47 10.78 -5.34
N GLU A 76 12.78 10.85 -6.63
CA GLU A 76 14.15 10.96 -7.14
C GLU A 76 14.26 12.08 -8.19
N PRO A 77 15.42 12.73 -8.33
CA PRO A 77 15.64 13.71 -9.39
C PRO A 77 15.31 13.15 -10.78
N GLY A 78 14.53 13.91 -11.56
CA GLY A 78 14.12 13.53 -12.91
C GLY A 78 12.81 12.72 -12.99
N LYS A 79 12.32 12.14 -11.89
CA LYS A 79 11.03 11.44 -11.85
C LYS A 79 9.86 12.41 -11.67
N THR A 80 8.66 11.97 -12.05
CA THR A 80 7.41 12.76 -11.92
C THR A 80 6.30 11.96 -11.23
N PRO A 81 6.53 11.42 -10.02
CA PRO A 81 5.49 10.69 -9.29
C PRO A 81 4.33 11.62 -8.91
N GLY A 82 3.14 11.05 -8.75
CA GLY A 82 2.10 11.74 -7.98
C GLY A 82 2.49 11.79 -6.50
N LEU A 83 2.01 12.79 -5.76
CA LEU A 83 2.27 12.92 -4.32
C LEU A 83 0.97 12.84 -3.53
N ASN A 84 1.02 12.07 -2.45
CA ASN A 84 -0.05 11.95 -1.48
C ASN A 84 0.50 12.22 -0.08
N LEU A 85 -0.18 13.08 0.67
CA LEU A 85 0.07 13.31 2.08
C LEU A 85 -0.75 12.31 2.90
N ILE A 86 -0.08 11.52 3.74
CA ILE A 86 -0.72 10.69 4.75
C ILE A 86 -0.62 11.42 6.09
N SER A 87 -1.75 11.62 6.77
CA SER A 87 -1.85 12.30 8.06
C SER A 87 -2.66 11.47 9.05
N GLY A 88 -2.58 11.76 10.35
CA GLY A 88 -3.31 11.02 11.40
C GLY A 88 -2.64 9.69 11.76
N LEU A 89 -1.31 9.62 11.67
CA LEU A 89 -0.53 8.48 12.14
C LEU A 89 -0.20 8.64 13.64
N ASP A 90 0.01 7.51 14.31
CA ASP A 90 0.57 7.44 15.67
C ASP A 90 1.92 6.71 15.62
N ASP A 91 3.01 7.41 15.91
CA ASP A 91 4.38 6.88 15.77
C ASP A 91 4.62 6.12 14.46
N LEU A 92 4.25 6.75 13.33
CA LEU A 92 4.27 6.19 11.97
C LEU A 92 3.35 4.98 11.71
N LYS A 93 2.56 4.52 12.68
CA LYS A 93 1.53 3.50 12.48
C LYS A 93 0.26 4.11 11.91
N LEU A 94 -0.39 3.35 11.04
CA LEU A 94 -1.70 3.70 10.51
C LEU A 94 -2.75 3.45 11.61
N THR A 95 -3.67 4.40 11.76
CA THR A 95 -4.75 4.38 12.73
C THR A 95 -6.11 4.52 12.03
N ALA A 96 -7.20 4.42 12.79
CA ALA A 96 -8.54 4.67 12.25
C ALA A 96 -8.72 6.12 11.74
N ASP A 97 -7.92 7.06 12.27
CA ASP A 97 -7.94 8.48 11.89
C ASP A 97 -6.99 8.79 10.73
N THR A 98 -6.24 7.80 10.25
CA THR A 98 -5.32 8.00 9.13
C THR A 98 -6.08 8.32 7.85
N VAL A 99 -5.69 9.41 7.21
CA VAL A 99 -6.28 9.91 5.96
C VAL A 99 -5.21 10.17 4.92
N VAL A 100 -5.59 10.10 3.65
CA VAL A 100 -4.74 10.43 2.50
C VAL A 100 -5.31 11.61 1.72
N LYS A 101 -4.45 12.55 1.35
CA LYS A 101 -4.78 13.71 0.52
C LYS A 101 -3.81 13.82 -0.65
N ARG A 102 -4.33 13.87 -1.88
CA ARG A 102 -3.52 14.16 -3.07
C ARG A 102 -2.95 15.58 -3.00
N LEU A 103 -1.67 15.72 -3.30
CA LEU A 103 -0.96 17.01 -3.38
C LEU A 103 -0.74 17.45 -4.83
N ILE A 104 -0.40 16.51 -5.73
CA ILE A 104 -0.22 16.70 -7.17
C ILE A 104 -0.70 15.49 -7.96
#